data_AF-A0A7Z7LZK1-F1
#
_entry.id   AF-A0A7Z7LZK1-F1
#
_cell.length_a   1.000
_cell.length_b   1.000
_cell.length_c   1.000
_cell.angle_alpha   90.00
_cell.angle_beta   90.00
_cell.angle_gamma   90.00
#
_symmetry.space_group_name_H-M   'P 1'
#
loop_
_entity.id
_entity.type
_entity.pdbx_description
1 polymer ?
#
loop_
_entity_poly.entity_id
_entity_poly.type
_entity_poly.pdbx_seq_one_letter_code
_entity_poly.pdbx_strand_id
1 'polypeptide(L)'
;MRNIKLIIVMQFAVLSYASQLFGQSSKGYVPKDGQEDRKFWVKTLDKIAYPVVHNLAEGTLRKNMPVEVPPGLKPDFFNKVTHLEAVGRTMAGIAPWLALPDDNTEESKVRSRLRTELLKGLKNAVDPQNPDYLNFRTEKQPIVDAAYMAHAFIRAPKALWEPLDETTKKRVIEEFKALRTRSGAYNNWLLFAGLNEAFLLSVGEQPDPVRIEFAKRKILEWYQGDGWYSDGPSMSIDYYNSYVIHPMLVDFFKVLLDRKMIQQQEYDQAVKRMVRYSEFSERFISPEGTYPPFGRSITYRTAAFQALGQTALMHKLPDYIDPAQVRCGLSAVMHKMYDHPNNFDKAGWLVLGFNGHQPGIADYYTSTGSLYMATLGFLPLGLPATDKFWTNPPAPWTAKKAWAGEPFPKDYHVEY
;
A
#
# COMPACT_ATOMS: atom_id res chain seq x y z
N MET A 1 -23.86 -43.31 -50.26
CA MET A 1 -23.23 -41.97 -50.28
C MET A 1 -24.18 -40.88 -49.78
N ARG A 2 -24.49 -40.91 -48.48
CA ARG A 2 -25.18 -39.86 -47.71
C ARG A 2 -24.65 -40.05 -46.28
N ASN A 3 -24.22 -38.96 -45.62
CA ASN A 3 -23.67 -38.87 -44.25
C ASN A 3 -22.20 -38.43 -44.08
N ILE A 4 -21.70 -37.48 -44.90
CA ILE A 4 -20.44 -36.74 -44.60
C ILE A 4 -20.62 -35.21 -44.66
N LYS A 5 -21.86 -34.69 -44.74
CA LYS A 5 -22.10 -33.23 -44.81
C LYS A 5 -22.66 -32.58 -43.54
N LEU A 6 -22.91 -33.33 -42.47
CA LEU A 6 -23.50 -32.76 -41.24
C LEU A 6 -22.52 -32.57 -40.07
N ILE A 7 -21.28 -33.07 -40.16
CA ILE A 7 -20.30 -32.98 -39.05
C ILE A 7 -19.39 -31.74 -39.17
N ILE A 8 -19.23 -31.16 -40.37
CA ILE A 8 -18.33 -30.02 -40.58
C ILE A 8 -18.97 -28.68 -40.18
N VAL A 9 -20.31 -28.57 -40.15
CA VAL A 9 -20.99 -27.30 -39.81
C VAL A 9 -21.06 -27.07 -38.29
N MET A 10 -21.00 -28.13 -37.48
CA MET A 10 -21.07 -28.00 -36.01
C MET A 10 -19.72 -27.67 -35.34
N GLN A 11 -18.58 -27.91 -36.01
CA GLN A 11 -17.26 -27.52 -35.49
C GLN A 11 -16.90 -26.05 -35.76
N PHE A 12 -17.45 -25.44 -36.82
CA PHE A 12 -17.21 -24.02 -37.10
C PHE A 12 -18.06 -23.07 -36.24
N ALA A 13 -19.23 -23.50 -35.77
CA ALA A 13 -20.08 -22.68 -34.89
C ALA A 13 -19.57 -22.59 -33.44
N VAL A 14 -18.80 -23.59 -32.98
CA VAL A 14 -18.21 -23.59 -31.62
C VAL A 14 -16.91 -22.78 -31.56
N LEU A 15 -16.18 -22.68 -32.67
CA LEU A 15 -14.98 -21.82 -32.77
C LEU A 15 -15.29 -20.32 -32.93
N SER A 16 -16.48 -19.97 -33.43
CA SER A 16 -16.92 -18.58 -33.56
C SER A 16 -17.52 -17.98 -32.28
N TYR A 17 -17.94 -18.81 -31.31
CA TYR A 17 -18.39 -18.32 -29.99
C TYR A 17 -17.26 -18.22 -28.96
N ALA A 18 -16.19 -19.03 -29.10
CA ALA A 18 -15.02 -18.94 -28.22
C ALA A 18 -14.15 -17.69 -28.50
N SER A 19 -14.22 -17.14 -29.70
CA SER A 19 -13.48 -15.93 -30.11
C SER A 19 -14.16 -14.61 -29.73
N GLN A 20 -15.43 -14.64 -29.28
CA GLN A 20 -16.12 -13.44 -28.75
C GLN A 20 -15.92 -13.23 -27.24
N LEU A 21 -15.38 -14.20 -26.50
CA LEU A 21 -15.12 -14.08 -25.05
C LEU A 21 -13.67 -13.69 -24.71
N PHE A 22 -12.77 -13.59 -25.70
CA PHE A 22 -11.36 -13.19 -25.51
C PHE A 22 -10.92 -12.08 -26.49
N GLY A 23 -11.82 -11.11 -26.74
CA GLY A 23 -11.60 -10.10 -27.78
C GLY A 23 -12.12 -8.69 -27.49
N GLN A 24 -12.52 -8.36 -26.26
CA GLN A 24 -12.51 -6.96 -25.86
C GLN A 24 -11.08 -6.65 -25.45
N SER A 25 -10.26 -6.18 -26.40
CA SER A 25 -9.12 -5.34 -26.03
C SER A 25 -9.73 -4.20 -25.21
N SER A 26 -9.52 -4.21 -23.88
CA SER A 26 -9.84 -3.03 -23.09
C SER A 26 -9.14 -1.88 -23.80
N LYS A 27 -9.90 -0.85 -24.21
CA LYS A 27 -9.28 0.37 -24.73
C LYS A 27 -8.39 0.82 -23.58
N GLY A 28 -7.07 0.66 -23.74
CA GLY A 28 -6.11 0.95 -22.69
C GLY A 28 -6.29 2.36 -22.18
N TYR A 29 -5.91 2.61 -20.93
CA TYR A 29 -6.00 3.93 -20.33
C TYR A 29 -5.37 4.99 -21.25
N VAL A 30 -6.17 5.99 -21.61
CA VAL A 30 -5.71 7.17 -22.36
C VAL A 30 -5.77 8.35 -21.39
N PRO A 31 -4.61 8.92 -21.00
CA PRO A 31 -4.58 10.09 -20.14
C PRO A 31 -5.33 11.26 -20.77
N LYS A 32 -6.30 11.85 -20.04
CA LYS A 32 -7.12 12.98 -20.53
C LYS A 32 -7.22 14.11 -19.53
N ASP A 33 -7.68 13.81 -18.33
CA ASP A 33 -7.93 14.81 -17.27
C ASP A 33 -7.51 14.23 -15.92
N GLY A 34 -6.67 14.97 -15.20
CA GLY A 34 -6.23 14.56 -13.86
C GLY A 34 -7.36 14.58 -12.83
N GLN A 35 -8.44 15.33 -13.04
CA GLN A 35 -9.63 15.26 -12.17
C GLN A 35 -10.45 13.99 -12.41
N GLU A 36 -10.50 13.48 -13.64
CA GLU A 36 -11.09 12.16 -13.93
C GLU A 36 -10.26 11.03 -13.30
N ASP A 37 -8.94 11.10 -13.42
CA ASP A 37 -8.03 10.19 -12.73
C ASP A 37 -8.30 10.20 -11.22
N ARG A 38 -8.35 11.38 -10.59
CA ARG A 38 -8.61 11.51 -9.15
C ARG A 38 -9.93 10.86 -8.75
N LYS A 39 -11.02 11.11 -9.50
CA LYS A 39 -12.33 10.49 -9.25
C LYS A 39 -12.25 8.97 -9.33
N PHE A 40 -11.54 8.42 -10.30
CA PHE A 40 -11.30 6.98 -10.42
C PHE A 40 -10.51 6.43 -9.24
N TRP A 41 -9.44 7.12 -8.81
CA TRP A 41 -8.61 6.71 -7.68
C TRP A 41 -9.42 6.72 -6.37
N VAL A 42 -10.21 7.77 -6.11
CA VAL A 42 -11.09 7.87 -4.94
C VAL A 42 -12.10 6.73 -4.92
N LYS A 43 -12.80 6.49 -6.04
CA LYS A 43 -13.79 5.40 -6.15
C LYS A 43 -13.15 4.03 -5.92
N THR A 44 -11.95 3.83 -6.44
CA THR A 44 -11.21 2.57 -6.30
C THR A 44 -10.73 2.37 -4.87
N LEU A 45 -10.14 3.40 -4.27
CA LEU A 45 -9.69 3.37 -2.88
C LEU A 45 -10.87 3.13 -1.93
N ASP A 46 -12.01 3.79 -2.14
CA ASP A 46 -13.22 3.57 -1.35
C ASP A 46 -13.71 2.12 -1.47
N LYS A 47 -13.78 1.58 -2.69
CA LYS A 47 -14.16 0.17 -2.93
C LYS A 47 -13.25 -0.81 -2.18
N ILE A 48 -11.94 -0.53 -2.13
CA ILE A 48 -10.98 -1.36 -1.41
C ILE A 48 -11.14 -1.18 0.10
N ALA A 49 -11.09 0.06 0.60
CA ALA A 49 -11.00 0.34 2.03
C ALA A 49 -12.33 0.16 2.78
N TYR A 50 -13.46 0.41 2.13
CA TYR A 50 -14.77 0.45 2.77
C TYR A 50 -15.13 -0.85 3.50
N PRO A 51 -14.98 -2.07 2.91
CA PRO A 51 -15.28 -3.31 3.64
C PRO A 51 -14.50 -3.43 4.96
N VAL A 52 -13.22 -3.07 5.01
CA VAL A 52 -12.43 -3.16 6.25
C VAL A 52 -12.91 -2.11 7.26
N VAL A 53 -13.01 -0.85 6.83
CA VAL A 53 -13.35 0.28 7.70
C VAL A 53 -14.76 0.12 8.28
N HIS A 54 -15.72 -0.17 7.41
CA HIS A 54 -17.12 -0.30 7.78
C HIS A 54 -17.36 -1.47 8.73
N ASN A 55 -16.84 -2.66 8.40
CA ASN A 55 -17.07 -3.82 9.25
C ASN A 55 -16.38 -3.68 10.62
N LEU A 56 -15.20 -3.05 10.68
CA LEU A 56 -14.55 -2.73 11.96
C LEU A 56 -15.39 -1.75 12.80
N ALA A 57 -15.96 -0.72 12.16
CA ALA A 57 -16.84 0.25 12.81
C ALA A 57 -18.11 -0.41 13.39
N GLU A 58 -18.64 -1.42 12.71
CA GLU A 58 -19.84 -2.16 13.13
C GLU A 58 -19.55 -3.37 14.04
N GLY A 59 -18.28 -3.68 14.35
CA GLY A 59 -17.94 -4.84 15.18
C GLY A 59 -18.25 -6.18 14.48
N THR A 60 -18.12 -6.22 13.15
CA THR A 60 -18.44 -7.38 12.31
C THR A 60 -17.31 -7.79 11.35
N LEU A 61 -16.11 -7.22 11.47
CA LEU A 61 -14.95 -7.51 10.62
C LEU A 61 -14.57 -8.99 10.69
N ARG A 62 -14.41 -9.58 11.88
CA ARG A 62 -14.11 -11.02 12.02
C ARG A 62 -15.19 -11.93 11.49
N LYS A 63 -16.44 -11.46 11.52
CA LYS A 63 -17.60 -12.21 11.02
C LYS A 63 -17.65 -12.21 9.49
N ASN A 64 -17.36 -11.07 8.87
CA ASN A 64 -17.66 -10.82 7.46
C ASN A 64 -16.43 -10.87 6.55
N MET A 65 -15.22 -10.67 7.07
CA MET A 65 -14.00 -10.76 6.28
C MET A 65 -13.63 -12.24 6.04
N PRO A 66 -13.47 -12.69 4.79
CA PRO A 66 -12.97 -14.02 4.51
C PRO A 66 -11.51 -14.14 4.92
N VAL A 67 -11.10 -15.33 5.35
CA VAL A 67 -9.70 -15.66 5.64
C VAL A 67 -9.21 -16.66 4.60
N GLU A 68 -8.95 -16.14 3.39
CA GLU A 68 -8.32 -16.89 2.31
C GLU A 68 -6.81 -17.01 2.57
N VAL A 69 -6.26 -18.20 2.32
CA VAL A 69 -4.84 -18.54 2.51
C VAL A 69 -4.30 -19.30 1.30
N PRO A 70 -2.97 -19.31 1.08
CA PRO A 70 -2.36 -20.06 0.00
C PRO A 70 -2.75 -21.54 -0.03
N PRO A 71 -2.79 -22.18 -1.21
CA PRO A 71 -3.14 -23.59 -1.33
C PRO A 71 -2.26 -24.49 -0.45
N GLY A 72 -2.88 -25.41 0.29
CA GLY A 72 -2.19 -26.33 1.20
C GLY A 72 -2.01 -25.82 2.62
N LEU A 73 -2.36 -24.56 2.92
CA LEU A 73 -2.36 -24.02 4.27
C LEU A 73 -3.74 -24.06 4.91
N LYS A 74 -3.76 -24.02 6.25
CA LYS A 74 -5.00 -23.94 7.05
C LYS A 74 -5.19 -22.54 7.63
N PRO A 75 -6.43 -22.04 7.73
CA PRO A 75 -6.70 -20.68 8.20
C PRO A 75 -6.52 -20.48 9.71
N ASP A 76 -6.34 -21.53 10.51
CA ASP A 76 -6.31 -21.47 11.98
C ASP A 76 -5.33 -20.43 12.54
N PHE A 77 -4.10 -20.37 12.00
CA PHE A 77 -3.12 -19.36 12.38
C PHE A 77 -3.56 -17.96 11.93
N PHE A 78 -4.02 -17.84 10.68
CA PHE A 78 -4.37 -16.56 10.06
C PHE A 78 -5.59 -15.90 10.71
N ASN A 79 -6.56 -16.69 11.18
CA ASN A 79 -7.71 -16.21 11.96
C ASN A 79 -7.31 -15.36 13.18
N LYS A 80 -6.12 -15.61 13.74
CA LYS A 80 -5.59 -14.89 14.89
C LYS A 80 -4.95 -13.53 14.56
N VAL A 81 -4.51 -13.29 13.31
CA VAL A 81 -3.64 -12.16 12.95
C VAL A 81 -4.16 -11.31 11.79
N THR A 82 -4.87 -11.91 10.83
CA THR A 82 -5.25 -11.27 9.55
C THR A 82 -6.11 -9.99 9.69
N HIS A 83 -6.86 -9.86 10.78
CA HIS A 83 -7.74 -8.71 11.00
C HIS A 83 -6.95 -7.45 11.36
N LEU A 84 -5.90 -7.56 12.19
CA LEU A 84 -5.02 -6.43 12.47
C LEU A 84 -4.23 -6.05 11.21
N GLU A 85 -3.81 -7.07 10.44
CA GLU A 85 -3.17 -6.92 9.15
C GLU A 85 -4.03 -6.08 8.17
N ALA A 86 -5.29 -6.47 7.97
CA ALA A 86 -6.22 -5.76 7.10
C ALA A 86 -6.42 -4.29 7.54
N VAL A 87 -6.65 -4.08 8.84
CA VAL A 87 -6.91 -2.75 9.41
C VAL A 87 -5.69 -1.86 9.30
N GLY A 88 -4.53 -2.30 9.81
CA GLY A 88 -3.31 -1.51 9.81
C GLY A 88 -2.90 -1.09 8.39
N ARG A 89 -2.92 -2.03 7.44
CA ARG A 89 -2.54 -1.76 6.03
C ARG A 89 -3.50 -0.81 5.34
N THR A 90 -4.81 -1.01 5.53
CA THR A 90 -5.84 -0.10 5.00
C THR A 90 -5.65 1.31 5.55
N MET A 91 -5.48 1.43 6.87
CA MET A 91 -5.24 2.72 7.53
C MET A 91 -4.02 3.44 6.96
N ALA A 92 -2.91 2.73 6.79
CA ALA A 92 -1.66 3.33 6.30
C ALA A 92 -1.82 3.93 4.90
N GLY A 93 -2.59 3.29 4.02
CA GLY A 93 -2.82 3.75 2.65
C GLY A 93 -3.81 4.90 2.53
N ILE A 94 -4.86 4.92 3.37
CA ILE A 94 -5.88 5.98 3.31
C ILE A 94 -5.53 7.22 4.16
N ALA A 95 -4.59 7.11 5.10
CA ALA A 95 -4.30 8.16 6.07
C ALA A 95 -4.02 9.55 5.47
N PRO A 96 -3.14 9.72 4.45
CA PRO A 96 -2.90 11.04 3.88
C PRO A 96 -4.16 11.65 3.24
N TRP A 97 -4.98 10.84 2.57
CA TRP A 97 -6.23 11.32 1.99
C TRP A 97 -7.24 11.73 3.06
N LEU A 98 -7.39 10.94 4.14
CA LEU A 98 -8.26 11.29 5.27
C LEU A 98 -7.81 12.56 6.02
N ALA A 99 -6.54 12.95 5.91
CA ALA A 99 -6.00 14.17 6.51
C ALA A 99 -6.43 15.46 5.80
N LEU A 100 -6.95 15.38 4.57
CA LEU A 100 -7.43 16.55 3.84
C LEU A 100 -8.65 17.19 4.53
N PRO A 101 -8.77 18.53 4.47
CA PRO A 101 -9.92 19.23 5.03
C PRO A 101 -11.21 18.81 4.34
N ASP A 102 -12.35 18.92 5.04
CA ASP A 102 -13.65 18.75 4.40
C ASP A 102 -14.02 20.01 3.60
N ASP A 103 -14.57 19.82 2.41
CA ASP A 103 -14.84 20.90 1.42
C ASP A 103 -16.22 20.78 0.76
N ASN A 104 -17.13 20.00 1.33
CA ASN A 104 -18.51 19.74 0.87
C ASN A 104 -18.64 19.13 -0.54
N THR A 105 -17.54 18.71 -1.17
CA THR A 105 -17.58 17.93 -2.42
C THR A 105 -18.08 16.50 -2.19
N GLU A 106 -18.48 15.80 -3.26
CA GLU A 106 -18.81 14.37 -3.16
C GLU A 106 -17.62 13.54 -2.65
N GLU A 107 -16.39 13.89 -3.04
CA GLU A 107 -15.19 13.25 -2.51
C GLU A 107 -15.06 13.48 -0.99
N SER A 108 -15.28 14.70 -0.51
CA SER A 108 -15.25 15.02 0.92
C SER A 108 -16.31 14.25 1.71
N LYS A 109 -17.49 13.97 1.14
CA LYS A 109 -18.49 13.11 1.80
C LYS A 109 -17.99 11.68 1.98
N VAL A 110 -17.36 11.09 0.95
CA VAL A 110 -16.75 9.76 1.04
C VAL A 110 -15.61 9.75 2.07
N ARG A 111 -14.74 10.76 2.04
CA ARG A 111 -13.63 10.94 2.98
C ARG A 111 -14.12 11.06 4.42
N SER A 112 -15.11 11.92 4.65
CA SER A 112 -15.68 12.18 5.98
C SER A 112 -16.36 10.93 6.55
N ARG A 113 -17.12 10.19 5.72
CA ARG A 113 -17.70 8.88 6.09
C ARG A 113 -16.62 7.90 6.54
N LEU A 114 -15.61 7.64 5.69
CA LEU A 114 -14.54 6.67 6.00
C LEU A 114 -13.74 7.08 7.24
N ARG A 115 -13.44 8.36 7.41
CA ARG A 115 -12.76 8.87 8.61
C ARG A 115 -13.60 8.65 9.88
N THR A 116 -14.90 8.94 9.81
CA THR A 116 -15.81 8.78 10.96
C THR A 116 -15.96 7.31 11.35
N GLU A 117 -16.19 6.44 10.37
CA GLU A 117 -16.29 4.99 10.58
C GLU A 117 -14.98 4.41 11.09
N LEU A 118 -13.82 4.84 10.54
CA LEU A 118 -12.53 4.37 11.03
C LEU A 118 -12.28 4.78 12.48
N LEU A 119 -12.59 6.02 12.87
CA LEU A 119 -12.46 6.48 14.26
C LEU A 119 -13.36 5.67 15.20
N LYS A 120 -14.58 5.32 14.78
CA LYS A 120 -15.47 4.40 15.53
C LYS A 120 -14.85 3.00 15.62
N GLY A 121 -14.36 2.47 14.50
CA GLY A 121 -13.74 1.15 14.41
C GLY A 121 -12.46 1.02 15.24
N LEU A 122 -11.67 2.09 15.37
CA LEU A 122 -10.48 2.10 16.21
C LEU A 122 -10.81 1.92 17.70
N LYS A 123 -11.98 2.39 18.16
CA LYS A 123 -12.44 2.11 19.53
C LYS A 123 -12.73 0.63 19.71
N ASN A 124 -13.42 0.02 18.75
CA ASN A 124 -13.72 -1.41 18.75
C ASN A 124 -12.44 -2.26 18.69
N ALA A 125 -11.49 -1.85 17.86
CA ALA A 125 -10.22 -2.55 17.61
C ALA A 125 -9.38 -2.77 18.87
N VAL A 126 -9.54 -1.91 19.89
CA VAL A 126 -8.77 -1.98 21.14
C VAL A 126 -9.66 -2.18 22.37
N ASP A 127 -10.96 -2.45 22.19
CA ASP A 127 -11.87 -2.74 23.29
C ASP A 127 -11.97 -4.24 23.57
N PRO A 128 -11.45 -4.76 24.70
CA PRO A 128 -11.40 -6.21 24.95
C PRO A 128 -12.77 -6.90 25.02
N GLN A 129 -13.87 -6.14 25.14
CA GLN A 129 -15.23 -6.66 25.15
C GLN A 129 -15.86 -6.72 23.75
N ASN A 130 -15.25 -6.06 22.76
CA ASN A 130 -15.78 -6.01 21.41
C ASN A 130 -15.38 -7.30 20.64
N PRO A 131 -16.29 -7.89 19.83
CA PRO A 131 -15.95 -9.04 18.99
C PRO A 131 -14.77 -8.79 18.05
N ASP A 132 -14.55 -7.55 17.60
CA ASP A 132 -13.45 -7.17 16.71
C ASP A 132 -12.22 -6.62 17.46
N TYR A 133 -12.07 -6.89 18.75
CA TYR A 133 -10.81 -6.63 19.45
C TYR A 133 -9.65 -7.29 18.68
N LEU A 134 -8.71 -6.47 18.21
CA LEU A 134 -7.60 -6.90 17.36
C LEU A 134 -6.48 -7.48 18.22
N ASN A 135 -5.75 -8.45 17.67
CA ASN A 135 -4.71 -9.15 18.41
C ASN A 135 -3.36 -8.43 18.30
N PHE A 136 -2.92 -7.82 19.40
CA PHE A 136 -1.57 -7.28 19.55
C PHE A 136 -0.69 -8.14 20.48
N ARG A 137 -1.30 -9.10 21.18
CA ARG A 137 -0.72 -9.73 22.37
C ARG A 137 -0.19 -11.14 22.15
N THR A 138 -0.59 -11.83 21.09
CA THR A 138 -0.11 -13.19 20.76
C THR A 138 0.40 -13.26 19.33
N GLU A 139 1.21 -14.29 19.02
CA GLU A 139 1.90 -14.44 17.74
C GLU A 139 2.93 -13.32 17.44
N LYS A 140 3.75 -13.51 16.39
CA LYS A 140 4.80 -12.53 16.00
C LYS A 140 4.29 -11.48 15.01
N GLN A 141 3.38 -11.87 14.11
CA GLN A 141 2.85 -11.06 13.02
C GLN A 141 2.31 -9.68 13.47
N PRO A 142 1.68 -9.52 14.66
CA PRO A 142 1.21 -8.20 15.10
C PRO A 142 2.29 -7.12 15.21
N ILE A 143 3.59 -7.46 15.29
CA ILE A 143 4.67 -6.45 15.19
C ILE A 143 4.56 -5.69 13.86
N VAL A 144 4.36 -6.43 12.77
CA VAL A 144 4.28 -5.91 11.40
C VAL A 144 3.00 -5.12 11.22
N ASP A 145 1.88 -5.70 11.64
CA ASP A 145 0.56 -5.13 11.36
C ASP A 145 0.32 -3.85 12.17
N ALA A 146 0.78 -3.82 13.42
CA ALA A 146 0.78 -2.61 14.23
C ALA A 146 1.67 -1.51 13.64
N ALA A 147 2.75 -1.84 12.93
CA ALA A 147 3.62 -0.85 12.33
C ALA A 147 2.90 -0.05 11.23
N TYR A 148 2.03 -0.68 10.44
CA TYR A 148 1.19 0.05 9.49
C TYR A 148 0.13 0.92 10.19
N MET A 149 -0.43 0.46 11.32
CA MET A 149 -1.31 1.30 12.15
C MET A 149 -0.56 2.52 12.72
N ALA A 150 0.66 2.32 13.25
CA ALA A 150 1.55 3.42 13.67
C ALA A 150 1.86 4.37 12.51
N HIS A 151 2.12 3.82 11.31
CA HIS A 151 2.40 4.62 10.13
C HIS A 151 1.24 5.56 9.79
N ALA A 152 0.00 5.07 9.89
CA ALA A 152 -1.20 5.87 9.71
C ALA A 152 -1.32 7.01 10.74
N PHE A 153 -1.07 6.72 12.02
CA PHE A 153 -1.08 7.74 13.07
C PHE A 153 0.02 8.80 12.90
N ILE A 154 1.21 8.40 12.46
CA ILE A 154 2.32 9.31 12.17
C ILE A 154 1.99 10.20 10.94
N ARG A 155 1.39 9.63 9.89
CA ARG A 155 1.05 10.36 8.66
C ARG A 155 -0.10 11.35 8.85
N ALA A 156 -1.09 11.03 9.68
CA ALA A 156 -2.32 11.82 9.81
C ALA A 156 -2.77 12.01 11.28
N PRO A 157 -1.93 12.54 12.18
CA PRO A 157 -2.21 12.59 13.61
C PRO A 157 -3.48 13.40 13.93
N LYS A 158 -3.68 14.54 13.26
CA LYS A 158 -4.86 15.40 13.43
C LYS A 158 -6.18 14.73 13.02
N ALA A 159 -6.13 13.82 12.06
CA ALA A 159 -7.33 13.15 11.54
C ALA A 159 -7.61 11.83 12.24
N LEU A 160 -6.58 11.12 12.71
CA LEU A 160 -6.69 9.73 13.16
C LEU A 160 -6.30 9.50 14.62
N TRP A 161 -5.40 10.30 15.20
CA TRP A 161 -4.93 10.12 16.58
C TRP A 161 -5.57 11.12 17.55
N GLU A 162 -5.44 12.42 17.28
CA GLU A 162 -5.94 13.50 18.14
C GLU A 162 -7.45 13.37 18.46
N PRO A 163 -8.33 13.01 17.50
CA PRO A 163 -9.76 12.88 17.74
C PRO A 163 -10.19 11.67 18.58
N LEU A 164 -9.29 10.71 18.85
CA LEU A 164 -9.61 9.56 19.69
C LEU A 164 -9.80 10.00 21.15
N ASP A 165 -10.71 9.35 21.87
CA ASP A 165 -10.86 9.58 23.30
C ASP A 165 -9.70 8.97 24.10
N GLU A 166 -9.52 9.45 25.33
CA GLU A 166 -8.41 9.07 26.19
C GLU A 166 -8.36 7.57 26.51
N THR A 167 -9.52 6.92 26.64
CA THR A 167 -9.59 5.46 26.85
C THR A 167 -9.02 4.71 25.65
N THR A 168 -9.40 5.12 24.45
CA THR A 168 -8.93 4.52 23.20
C THR A 168 -7.43 4.75 23.01
N LYS A 169 -6.94 5.98 23.23
CA LYS A 169 -5.51 6.30 23.16
C LYS A 169 -4.69 5.46 24.14
N LYS A 170 -5.13 5.36 25.40
CA LYS A 170 -4.47 4.54 26.43
C LYS A 170 -4.38 3.08 26.02
N ARG A 171 -5.48 2.50 25.52
CA ARG A 171 -5.52 1.10 25.07
C ARG A 171 -4.58 0.87 23.88
N VAL A 172 -4.58 1.76 22.87
CA VAL A 172 -3.62 1.68 21.76
C VAL A 172 -2.18 1.67 22.28
N ILE A 173 -1.83 2.59 23.19
CA ILE A 173 -0.48 2.65 23.78
C ILE A 173 -0.13 1.35 24.51
N GLU A 174 -1.04 0.79 25.30
CA GLU A 174 -0.86 -0.48 26.00
C GLU A 174 -0.64 -1.65 25.03
N GLU A 175 -1.43 -1.73 23.97
CA GLU A 175 -1.32 -2.76 22.95
C GLU A 175 0.02 -2.68 22.19
N PHE A 176 0.46 -1.48 21.83
CA PHE A 176 1.78 -1.26 21.20
C PHE A 176 2.92 -1.67 22.14
N LYS A 177 2.85 -1.33 23.43
CA LYS A 177 3.84 -1.77 24.42
C LYS A 177 3.84 -3.29 24.62
N ALA A 178 2.70 -3.96 24.47
CA ALA A 178 2.60 -5.42 24.58
C ALA A 178 3.35 -6.19 23.47
N LEU A 179 3.70 -5.53 22.36
CA LEU A 179 4.53 -6.09 21.30
C LEU A 179 5.98 -6.34 21.77
N ARG A 180 6.46 -5.64 22.80
CA ARG A 180 7.84 -5.69 23.28
C ARG A 180 8.29 -7.07 23.78
N THR A 181 7.36 -7.98 24.07
CA THR A 181 7.65 -9.33 24.57
C THR A 181 8.10 -10.32 23.49
N ARG A 182 8.12 -9.90 22.22
CA ARG A 182 8.50 -10.77 21.10
C ARG A 182 9.43 -10.06 20.11
N SER A 183 10.10 -10.87 19.28
CA SER A 183 11.00 -10.41 18.21
C SER A 183 10.59 -11.00 16.86
N GLY A 184 10.88 -10.23 15.82
CA GLY A 184 10.68 -10.58 14.42
C GLY A 184 11.85 -11.30 13.77
N ALA A 185 11.77 -11.45 12.45
CA ALA A 185 12.89 -11.85 11.62
C ALA A 185 13.99 -10.77 11.58
N TYR A 186 15.18 -11.13 11.13
CA TYR A 186 16.33 -10.23 11.07
C TYR A 186 16.46 -9.57 9.69
N ASN A 187 15.49 -8.71 9.38
CA ASN A 187 15.32 -7.99 8.11
C ASN A 187 14.44 -6.73 8.35
N ASN A 188 13.60 -6.32 7.40
CA ASN A 188 12.60 -5.25 7.55
C ASN A 188 11.77 -5.30 8.84
N TRP A 189 11.63 -6.47 9.49
CA TRP A 189 10.97 -6.59 10.80
C TRP A 189 11.58 -5.70 11.89
N LEU A 190 12.87 -5.39 11.81
CA LEU A 190 13.50 -4.44 12.71
C LEU A 190 12.92 -3.03 12.52
N LEU A 191 12.64 -2.63 11.27
CA LEU A 191 12.04 -1.33 10.97
C LEU A 191 10.58 -1.26 11.43
N PHE A 192 9.80 -2.34 11.31
CA PHE A 192 8.45 -2.38 11.89
C PHE A 192 8.47 -2.16 13.40
N ALA A 193 9.36 -2.85 14.12
CA ALA A 193 9.53 -2.64 15.55
C ALA A 193 9.98 -1.21 15.88
N GLY A 194 10.90 -0.64 15.10
CA GLY A 194 11.33 0.75 15.25
C GLY A 194 10.21 1.77 15.02
N LEU A 195 9.37 1.57 14.00
CA LEU A 195 8.25 2.47 13.69
C LEU A 195 7.17 2.43 14.77
N ASN A 196 6.88 1.25 15.34
CA ASN A 196 5.98 1.13 16.50
C ASN A 196 6.46 1.99 17.68
N GLU A 197 7.76 1.94 17.99
CA GLU A 197 8.36 2.73 19.07
C GLU A 197 8.48 4.21 18.72
N ALA A 198 8.69 4.56 17.46
CA ALA A 198 8.65 5.95 16.99
C ALA A 198 7.25 6.55 17.12
N PHE A 199 6.18 5.79 16.86
CA PHE A 199 4.83 6.25 17.15
C PHE A 199 4.63 6.53 18.66
N LEU A 200 5.04 5.61 19.55
CA LEU A 200 4.99 5.86 21.00
C LEU A 200 5.75 7.15 21.37
N LEU A 201 6.96 7.31 20.83
CA LEU A 201 7.75 8.52 21.00
C LEU A 201 7.05 9.79 20.47
N SER A 202 6.34 9.72 19.34
CA SER A 202 5.68 10.88 18.74
C SER A 202 4.49 11.37 19.57
N VAL A 203 3.82 10.48 20.29
CA VAL A 203 2.70 10.81 21.20
C VAL A 203 3.12 11.10 22.63
N GLY A 204 4.43 11.10 22.93
CA GLY A 204 4.99 11.46 24.24
C GLY A 204 5.17 10.29 25.20
N GLU A 205 4.99 9.05 24.73
CA GLU A 205 5.27 7.85 25.49
C GLU A 205 6.76 7.49 25.47
N GLN A 206 7.24 6.81 26.51
CA GLN A 206 8.62 6.34 26.56
C GLN A 206 8.83 5.18 25.55
N PRO A 207 9.67 5.38 24.51
CA PRO A 207 9.98 4.31 23.57
C PRO A 207 10.97 3.31 24.18
N ASP A 208 11.07 2.15 23.54
CA ASP A 208 12.20 1.23 23.75
C ASP A 208 13.41 1.69 22.91
N PRO A 209 14.49 2.20 23.55
CA PRO A 209 15.65 2.71 22.82
C PRO A 209 16.40 1.63 22.03
N VAL A 210 16.35 0.36 22.47
CA VAL A 210 17.04 -0.73 21.78
C VAL A 210 16.40 -0.98 20.43
N ARG A 211 15.06 -1.00 20.37
CA ARG A 211 14.31 -1.19 19.11
C ARG A 211 14.53 -0.04 18.13
N ILE A 212 14.55 1.20 18.61
CA ILE A 212 14.89 2.38 17.80
C ILE A 212 16.30 2.23 17.21
N GLU A 213 17.29 1.93 18.04
CA GLU A 213 18.68 1.89 17.60
C GLU A 213 18.95 0.72 16.65
N PHE A 214 18.36 -0.46 16.90
CA PHE A 214 18.48 -1.61 16.01
C PHE A 214 17.84 -1.33 14.64
N ALA A 215 16.63 -0.75 14.61
CA ALA A 215 15.97 -0.36 13.37
C ALA A 215 16.84 0.60 12.54
N LYS A 216 17.33 1.67 13.18
CA LYS A 216 18.17 2.69 12.56
C LYS A 216 19.47 2.09 12.01
N ARG A 217 20.25 1.39 12.83
CA ARG A 217 21.58 0.93 12.43
C ARG A 217 21.50 -0.17 11.37
N LYS A 218 20.63 -1.16 11.57
CA LYS A 218 20.60 -2.33 10.68
C LYS A 218 20.07 -2.03 9.30
N ILE A 219 19.03 -1.18 9.20
CA ILE A 219 18.54 -0.80 7.87
C ILE A 219 19.60 -0.03 7.09
N LEU A 220 20.38 0.83 7.76
CA LEU A 220 21.47 1.57 7.10
C LEU A 220 22.64 0.65 6.70
N GLU A 221 22.99 -0.35 7.51
CA GLU A 221 23.98 -1.38 7.16
C GLU A 221 23.58 -2.21 5.93
N TRP A 222 22.28 -2.31 5.65
CA TRP A 222 21.74 -3.06 4.50
C TRP A 222 21.55 -2.22 3.25
N TYR A 223 21.98 -0.95 3.23
CA TYR A 223 22.02 -0.16 2.01
C TYR A 223 23.08 -0.72 1.04
N GLN A 224 22.66 -1.05 -0.18
CA GLN A 224 23.52 -1.64 -1.22
C GLN A 224 23.92 -0.66 -2.32
N GLY A 225 23.50 0.62 -2.21
CA GLY A 225 23.73 1.63 -3.24
C GLY A 225 22.53 1.84 -4.15
N ASP A 226 22.58 2.95 -4.88
CA ASP A 226 21.61 3.33 -5.93
C ASP A 226 20.13 3.27 -5.49
N GLY A 227 19.86 3.58 -4.22
CA GLY A 227 18.50 3.54 -3.66
C GLY A 227 18.00 2.15 -3.25
N TRP A 228 18.84 1.11 -3.24
CA TRP A 228 18.41 -0.24 -2.86
C TRP A 228 18.90 -0.65 -1.47
N TYR A 229 17.99 -1.23 -0.69
CA TYR A 229 18.30 -1.94 0.55
C TYR A 229 18.12 -3.44 0.33
N SER A 230 19.03 -4.25 0.89
CA SER A 230 19.04 -5.71 0.70
C SER A 230 17.90 -6.45 1.42
N ASP A 231 17.25 -5.80 2.38
CA ASP A 231 16.25 -6.39 3.26
C ASP A 231 16.78 -7.58 4.08
N GLY A 232 17.90 -7.35 4.76
CA GLY A 232 18.61 -8.37 5.53
C GLY A 232 20.03 -8.61 4.99
N PRO A 233 20.72 -9.64 5.50
CA PRO A 233 22.12 -9.92 5.15
C PRO A 233 22.35 -10.23 3.66
N SER A 234 21.33 -10.74 2.95
CA SER A 234 21.41 -11.06 1.53
C SER A 234 20.42 -10.20 0.75
N MET A 235 20.81 -9.75 -0.44
CA MET A 235 19.97 -8.92 -1.29
C MET A 235 18.73 -9.68 -1.78
N SER A 236 17.56 -9.16 -1.46
CA SER A 236 16.28 -9.60 -2.02
C SER A 236 15.84 -8.62 -3.11
N ILE A 237 15.75 -9.09 -4.35
CA ILE A 237 15.17 -8.31 -5.46
C ILE A 237 13.65 -8.53 -5.45
N ASP A 238 12.96 -7.63 -4.77
CA ASP A 238 11.51 -7.58 -4.67
C ASP A 238 11.06 -6.11 -4.48
N TYR A 239 9.78 -5.91 -4.17
CA TYR A 239 9.21 -4.59 -3.97
C TYR A 239 9.19 -4.14 -2.50
N TYR A 240 9.87 -4.81 -1.55
CA TYR A 240 9.89 -4.39 -0.14
C TYR A 240 10.57 -3.03 0.10
N ASN A 241 11.45 -2.62 -0.80
CA ASN A 241 11.98 -1.25 -0.83
C ASN A 241 10.84 -0.22 -0.97
N SER A 242 9.81 -0.53 -1.75
CA SER A 242 8.59 0.27 -1.89
C SER A 242 7.55 -0.02 -0.82
N TYR A 243 7.25 -1.30 -0.55
CA TYR A 243 6.21 -1.71 0.42
C TYR A 243 6.50 -1.24 1.84
N VAL A 244 7.77 -1.20 2.22
CA VAL A 244 8.20 -1.04 3.62
C VAL A 244 9.33 -0.03 3.73
N ILE A 245 10.50 -0.36 3.17
CA ILE A 245 11.78 0.19 3.66
C ILE A 245 11.83 1.70 3.47
N HIS A 246 11.70 2.22 2.25
CA HIS A 246 11.83 3.66 2.05
C HIS A 246 10.73 4.47 2.74
N PRO A 247 9.42 4.17 2.53
CA PRO A 247 8.34 4.90 3.18
C PRO A 247 8.42 4.92 4.70
N MET A 248 8.67 3.76 5.32
CA MET A 248 8.76 3.68 6.78
C MET A 248 10.04 4.29 7.32
N LEU A 249 11.17 4.12 6.63
CA LEU A 249 12.45 4.70 7.07
C LEU A 249 12.41 6.22 7.07
N VAL A 250 11.85 6.83 6.02
CA VAL A 250 11.71 8.29 5.92
C VAL A 250 10.81 8.82 7.04
N ASP A 251 9.65 8.22 7.29
CA ASP A 251 8.74 8.68 8.34
C ASP A 251 9.28 8.38 9.74
N PHE A 252 9.96 7.25 9.93
CA PHE A 252 10.70 6.92 11.15
C PHE A 252 11.76 7.98 11.46
N PHE A 253 12.62 8.32 10.49
CA PHE A 253 13.65 9.34 10.67
C PHE A 253 13.06 10.73 10.86
N LYS A 254 11.93 11.04 10.22
CA LYS A 254 11.22 12.31 10.48
C LYS A 254 10.84 12.45 11.96
N VAL A 255 10.26 11.41 12.55
CA VAL A 255 9.92 11.40 13.99
C VAL A 255 11.17 11.57 14.85
N LEU A 256 12.25 10.83 14.57
CA LEU A 256 13.50 10.96 15.31
C LEU A 256 14.12 12.36 15.18
N LEU A 257 14.06 12.97 14.01
CA LEU A 257 14.54 14.32 13.74
C LEU A 257 13.75 15.35 14.54
N ASP A 258 12.41 15.26 14.56
CA ASP A 258 11.54 16.16 15.32
C ASP A 258 11.78 16.04 16.84
N ARG A 259 12.28 14.89 17.29
CA ARG A 259 12.72 14.62 18.67
C ARG A 259 14.21 14.85 18.91
N LYS A 260 14.95 15.40 17.93
CA LYS A 260 16.38 15.71 18.00
C LYS A 260 17.28 14.50 18.32
N MET A 261 16.87 13.30 17.90
CA MET A 261 17.60 12.05 18.09
C MET A 261 18.52 11.69 16.91
N ILE A 262 18.37 12.38 15.78
CA ILE A 262 19.23 12.30 14.60
C ILE A 262 19.48 13.71 14.04
N GLN A 263 20.46 13.85 13.16
CA GLN A 263 20.75 15.10 12.47
C GLN A 263 19.93 15.24 11.17
N GLN A 264 19.72 16.47 10.71
CA GLN A 264 19.02 16.77 9.45
C GLN A 264 19.63 16.01 8.26
N GLN A 265 20.96 15.87 8.22
CA GLN A 265 21.67 15.15 7.16
C GLN A 265 21.25 13.67 7.05
N GLU A 266 20.98 13.00 8.18
CA GLU A 266 20.56 11.59 8.17
C GLU A 266 19.16 11.44 7.56
N TYR A 267 18.24 12.36 7.88
CA TYR A 267 16.92 12.41 7.27
C TYR A 267 16.99 12.73 5.77
N ASP A 268 17.74 13.76 5.39
CA ASP A 268 17.90 14.17 3.99
C ASP A 268 18.51 13.03 3.16
N GLN A 269 19.45 12.27 3.73
CA GLN A 269 20.04 11.10 3.09
C GLN A 269 19.01 9.99 2.85
N ALA A 270 18.15 9.69 3.83
CA ALA A 270 17.07 8.71 3.66
C ALA A 270 16.08 9.17 2.57
N VAL A 271 15.71 10.45 2.55
CA VAL A 271 14.85 11.03 1.50
C VAL A 271 15.50 10.91 0.13
N LYS A 272 16.79 11.30 -0.02
CA LYS A 272 17.51 11.19 -1.29
C LYS A 272 17.52 9.74 -1.82
N ARG A 273 17.73 8.75 -0.95
CA ARG A 273 17.71 7.33 -1.34
C ARG A 273 16.32 6.86 -1.78
N MET A 274 15.26 7.31 -1.11
CA MET A 274 13.88 7.05 -1.53
C MET A 274 13.55 7.69 -2.88
N VAL A 275 14.00 8.93 -3.10
CA VAL A 275 13.85 9.63 -4.39
C VAL A 275 14.52 8.81 -5.49
N ARG A 276 15.77 8.37 -5.27
CA ARG A 276 16.50 7.54 -6.23
C ARG A 276 15.77 6.24 -6.58
N TYR A 277 15.28 5.51 -5.57
CA TYR A 277 14.46 4.32 -5.79
C TYR A 277 13.17 4.62 -6.58
N SER A 278 12.55 5.77 -6.31
CA SER A 278 11.31 6.18 -6.97
C SER A 278 11.50 6.46 -8.46
N GLU A 279 12.68 6.90 -8.88
CA GLU A 279 13.02 7.05 -10.31
C GLU A 279 12.98 5.71 -11.05
N PHE A 280 13.51 4.64 -10.42
CA PHE A 280 13.42 3.28 -10.94
C PHE A 280 11.98 2.78 -10.94
N SER A 281 11.26 3.02 -9.84
CA SER A 281 9.84 2.64 -9.70
C SER A 281 8.99 3.26 -10.82
N GLU A 282 9.24 4.52 -11.19
CA GLU A 282 8.56 5.18 -12.32
C GLU A 282 8.94 4.55 -13.67
N ARG A 283 10.21 4.19 -13.87
CA ARG A 283 10.70 3.53 -15.08
C ARG A 283 10.21 2.09 -15.25
N PHE A 284 9.85 1.41 -14.16
CA PHE A 284 9.28 0.06 -14.20
C PHE A 284 7.86 0.01 -14.77
N ILE A 285 7.17 1.16 -14.84
CA ILE A 285 5.85 1.23 -15.45
C ILE A 285 6.03 1.12 -16.96
N SER A 286 5.60 0.01 -17.55
CA SER A 286 5.64 -0.21 -19.00
C SER A 286 4.75 0.79 -19.74
N PRO A 287 4.94 1.02 -21.05
CA PRO A 287 4.05 1.86 -21.86
C PRO A 287 2.57 1.42 -21.82
N GLU A 288 2.31 0.13 -21.54
CA GLU A 288 0.98 -0.47 -21.45
C GLU A 288 0.32 -0.33 -20.07
N GLY A 289 0.98 0.33 -19.11
CA GLY A 289 0.49 0.44 -17.73
C GLY A 289 0.57 -0.88 -16.97
N THR A 290 1.59 -1.69 -17.23
CA THR A 290 1.93 -2.90 -16.44
C THR A 290 3.26 -2.68 -15.72
N TYR A 291 3.61 -3.59 -14.82
CA TYR A 291 4.93 -3.62 -14.19
C TYR A 291 5.39 -5.07 -13.97
N PRO A 292 6.70 -5.32 -13.88
CA PRO A 292 7.24 -6.68 -13.79
C PRO A 292 6.73 -7.47 -12.56
N PRO A 293 6.16 -8.67 -12.74
CA PRO A 293 5.64 -9.48 -11.63
C PRO A 293 6.74 -10.35 -11.00
N PHE A 294 7.72 -9.74 -10.33
CA PHE A 294 8.82 -10.45 -9.66
C PHE A 294 8.81 -10.25 -8.14
N GLY A 295 9.58 -11.12 -7.47
CA GLY A 295 9.81 -11.03 -6.03
C GLY A 295 8.67 -11.61 -5.20
N ARG A 296 8.93 -11.72 -3.91
CA ARG A 296 7.94 -12.13 -2.92
C ARG A 296 6.89 -11.04 -2.68
N SER A 297 5.73 -11.45 -2.21
CA SER A 297 4.57 -10.62 -1.90
C SER A 297 4.04 -9.82 -3.08
N ILE A 298 4.19 -10.35 -4.30
CA ILE A 298 3.70 -9.67 -5.50
C ILE A 298 2.18 -9.45 -5.48
N THR A 299 1.45 -10.24 -4.67
CA THR A 299 0.01 -10.07 -4.41
C THR A 299 -0.38 -8.75 -3.73
N TYR A 300 0.59 -7.92 -3.32
CA TYR A 300 0.36 -6.60 -2.73
C TYR A 300 0.06 -5.50 -3.74
N ARG A 301 0.06 -5.83 -5.05
CA ARG A 301 -0.52 -4.99 -6.10
C ARG A 301 0.12 -3.59 -6.11
N THR A 302 -0.71 -2.55 -6.14
CA THR A 302 -0.31 -1.14 -6.22
C THR A 302 0.59 -0.66 -5.10
N ALA A 303 0.76 -1.43 -4.01
CA ALA A 303 1.78 -1.16 -3.00
C ALA A 303 3.20 -1.03 -3.59
N ALA A 304 3.45 -1.62 -4.77
CA ALA A 304 4.75 -1.60 -5.44
C ALA A 304 5.21 -0.19 -5.78
N PHE A 305 4.27 0.77 -5.76
CA PHE A 305 4.50 2.18 -6.04
C PHE A 305 4.36 3.08 -4.82
N GLN A 306 4.33 2.53 -3.60
CA GLN A 306 4.22 3.35 -2.39
C GLN A 306 5.37 4.36 -2.28
N ALA A 307 6.63 3.97 -2.54
CA ALA A 307 7.76 4.91 -2.47
C ALA A 307 7.65 6.05 -3.50
N LEU A 308 7.26 5.73 -4.74
CA LEU A 308 7.00 6.73 -5.78
C LEU A 308 5.84 7.65 -5.39
N GLY A 309 4.75 7.08 -4.90
CA GLY A 309 3.59 7.83 -4.43
C GLY A 309 3.90 8.73 -3.25
N GLN A 310 4.71 8.28 -2.29
CA GLN A 310 5.16 9.07 -1.15
C GLN A 310 6.11 10.19 -1.58
N THR A 311 7.01 9.93 -2.53
CA THR A 311 7.89 10.95 -3.10
C THR A 311 7.09 12.07 -3.79
N ALA A 312 6.03 11.71 -4.53
CA ALA A 312 5.09 12.67 -5.12
C ALA A 312 4.33 13.46 -4.04
N LEU A 313 3.77 12.77 -3.04
CA LEU A 313 3.05 13.38 -1.91
C LEU A 313 3.91 14.39 -1.13
N MET A 314 5.22 14.13 -1.01
CA MET A 314 6.17 15.02 -0.31
C MET A 314 6.72 16.16 -1.19
N HIS A 315 6.31 16.25 -2.46
CA HIS A 315 6.90 17.15 -3.47
C HIS A 315 8.43 17.00 -3.58
N LYS A 316 8.90 15.75 -3.59
CA LYS A 316 10.34 15.41 -3.68
C LYS A 316 10.71 14.70 -4.98
N LEU A 317 9.82 14.65 -5.97
CA LEU A 317 10.17 14.17 -7.31
C LEU A 317 11.35 14.99 -7.87
N PRO A 318 12.32 14.35 -8.57
CA PRO A 318 13.37 15.09 -9.25
C PRO A 318 12.79 16.07 -10.28
N ASP A 319 13.51 17.17 -10.55
CA ASP A 319 13.04 18.24 -11.44
C ASP A 319 12.69 17.77 -12.87
N TYR A 320 13.28 16.65 -13.32
CA TYR A 320 13.00 16.06 -14.64
C TYR A 320 11.85 15.04 -14.66
N ILE A 321 11.19 14.79 -13.52
CA ILE A 321 9.98 13.96 -13.42
C ILE A 321 8.80 14.86 -13.06
N ASP A 322 7.92 15.13 -14.03
CA ASP A 322 6.71 15.92 -13.80
C ASP A 322 5.73 15.15 -12.88
N PRO A 323 5.11 15.78 -11.87
CA PRO A 323 4.02 15.17 -11.11
C PRO A 323 2.91 14.55 -11.96
N ALA A 324 2.51 15.17 -13.08
CA ALA A 324 1.51 14.61 -14.00
C ALA A 324 2.01 13.35 -14.71
N GLN A 325 3.32 13.22 -14.93
CA GLN A 325 3.92 12.02 -15.49
C GLN A 325 3.71 10.82 -14.56
N VAL A 326 3.94 11.02 -13.27
CA VAL A 326 3.71 10.01 -12.23
C VAL A 326 2.22 9.69 -12.11
N ARG A 327 1.34 10.70 -12.09
CA ARG A 327 -0.12 10.50 -12.11
C ARG A 327 -0.52 9.59 -13.27
N CYS A 328 -0.12 9.91 -14.49
CA CYS A 328 -0.52 9.16 -15.68
C CYS A 328 0.02 7.72 -15.69
N GLY A 329 1.27 7.49 -15.27
CA GLY A 329 1.82 6.14 -15.15
C GLY A 329 1.07 5.29 -14.12
N LEU A 330 0.83 5.84 -12.93
CA LEU A 330 0.10 5.14 -11.87
C LEU A 330 -1.37 4.92 -12.24
N SER A 331 -2.04 5.90 -12.86
CA SER A 331 -3.40 5.73 -13.39
C SER A 331 -3.46 4.58 -14.40
N ALA A 332 -2.47 4.46 -15.30
CA ALA A 332 -2.42 3.36 -16.26
C ALA A 332 -2.36 1.99 -15.56
N VAL A 333 -1.52 1.87 -14.52
CA VAL A 333 -1.43 0.66 -13.69
C VAL A 333 -2.73 0.38 -12.96
N MET A 334 -3.32 1.39 -12.33
CA MET A 334 -4.56 1.24 -11.57
C MET A 334 -5.73 0.84 -12.48
N HIS A 335 -5.85 1.41 -13.68
CA HIS A 335 -6.84 0.98 -14.68
C HIS A 335 -6.62 -0.47 -15.11
N LYS A 336 -5.36 -0.86 -15.40
CA LYS A 336 -5.00 -2.24 -15.76
C LYS A 336 -5.39 -3.26 -14.70
N MET A 337 -5.38 -2.84 -13.44
CA MET A 337 -5.66 -3.68 -12.29
C MET A 337 -7.12 -3.64 -11.86
N TYR A 338 -7.78 -2.48 -11.85
CA TYR A 338 -9.06 -2.29 -11.16
C TYR A 338 -10.26 -2.00 -12.07
N ASP A 339 -10.08 -1.84 -13.38
CA ASP A 339 -11.20 -1.72 -14.32
C ASP A 339 -12.03 -3.00 -14.39
N HIS A 340 -11.41 -4.14 -14.10
CA HIS A 340 -12.07 -5.44 -14.04
C HIS A 340 -12.36 -5.86 -12.59
N PRO A 341 -13.48 -6.56 -12.33
CA PRO A 341 -13.86 -6.96 -10.97
C PRO A 341 -13.05 -8.15 -10.43
N ASN A 342 -12.15 -8.73 -11.22
CA ASN A 342 -11.41 -9.97 -10.94
C ASN A 342 -10.52 -9.91 -9.68
N ASN A 343 -10.17 -8.72 -9.19
CA ASN A 343 -9.43 -8.54 -7.95
C ASN A 343 -10.29 -8.59 -6.68
N PHE A 344 -11.60 -8.76 -6.82
CA PHE A 344 -12.55 -8.81 -5.72
C PHE A 344 -13.39 -10.09 -5.77
N ASP A 345 -13.78 -10.60 -4.61
CA ASP A 345 -14.77 -11.66 -4.49
C ASP A 345 -16.20 -11.10 -4.65
N LYS A 346 -17.20 -11.98 -4.53
CA LYS A 346 -18.62 -11.60 -4.67
C LYS A 346 -19.10 -10.66 -3.55
N ALA A 347 -18.43 -10.62 -2.40
CA ALA A 347 -18.75 -9.76 -1.27
C ALA A 347 -17.92 -8.46 -1.26
N GLY A 348 -17.03 -8.26 -2.24
CA GLY A 348 -16.22 -7.06 -2.39
C GLY A 348 -14.87 -7.11 -1.66
N TRP A 349 -14.43 -8.26 -1.15
CA TRP A 349 -13.11 -8.42 -0.54
C TRP A 349 -12.04 -8.70 -1.58
N LEU A 350 -10.81 -8.24 -1.34
CA LEU A 350 -9.68 -8.59 -2.21
C LEU A 350 -9.40 -10.10 -2.18
N VAL A 351 -9.13 -10.67 -3.36
CA VAL A 351 -8.76 -12.09 -3.51
C VAL A 351 -7.26 -12.29 -3.66
N LEU A 352 -6.73 -13.45 -3.26
CA LEU A 352 -5.30 -13.77 -3.40
C LEU A 352 -4.87 -13.78 -4.87
N GLY A 353 -3.91 -12.94 -5.23
CA GLY A 353 -3.33 -12.89 -6.57
C GLY A 353 -2.74 -11.52 -6.93
N PHE A 354 -2.17 -11.41 -8.12
CA PHE A 354 -1.55 -10.19 -8.63
C PHE A 354 -2.56 -9.33 -9.40
N ASN A 355 -3.12 -9.88 -10.48
CA ASN A 355 -4.19 -9.23 -11.23
C ASN A 355 -5.29 -10.26 -11.56
N GLY A 356 -6.19 -10.45 -10.59
CA GLY A 356 -7.15 -11.54 -10.55
C GLY A 356 -6.90 -12.49 -9.37
N HIS A 357 -7.65 -13.59 -9.35
CA HIS A 357 -7.48 -14.68 -8.39
C HIS A 357 -6.39 -15.66 -8.87
N GLN A 358 -5.24 -15.63 -8.21
CA GLN A 358 -4.02 -16.39 -8.53
C GLN A 358 -3.36 -16.89 -7.24
N PRO A 359 -4.04 -17.70 -6.40
CA PRO A 359 -3.58 -17.99 -5.04
C PRO A 359 -2.24 -18.74 -4.97
N GLY A 360 -1.81 -19.39 -6.06
CA GLY A 360 -0.53 -20.11 -6.13
C GLY A 360 0.73 -19.23 -6.12
N ILE A 361 0.60 -17.90 -6.29
CA ILE A 361 1.74 -16.96 -6.21
C ILE A 361 1.82 -16.25 -4.84
N ALA A 362 0.89 -16.53 -3.94
CA ALA A 362 0.88 -15.95 -2.61
C ALA A 362 1.93 -16.66 -1.72
N ASP A 363 2.75 -15.89 -1.00
CA ASP A 363 3.70 -16.45 -0.04
C ASP A 363 2.98 -17.15 1.12
N TYR A 364 3.69 -18.06 1.79
CA TYR A 364 3.16 -18.87 2.90
C TYR A 364 2.62 -18.06 4.09
N TYR A 365 2.94 -16.76 4.20
CA TYR A 365 2.46 -15.86 5.24
C TYR A 365 1.35 -14.91 4.77
N THR A 366 0.96 -14.98 3.48
CA THR A 366 -0.07 -14.12 2.91
C THR A 366 -1.46 -14.63 3.27
N SER A 367 -2.38 -13.73 3.58
CA SER A 367 -3.80 -13.98 3.76
C SER A 367 -4.63 -12.88 3.11
N THR A 368 -5.96 -12.97 3.18
CA THR A 368 -6.86 -11.88 2.74
C THR A 368 -6.46 -10.53 3.33
N GLY A 369 -6.18 -10.46 4.64
CA GLY A 369 -5.75 -9.23 5.30
C GLY A 369 -4.48 -8.64 4.70
N SER A 370 -3.58 -9.49 4.21
CA SER A 370 -2.32 -9.05 3.61
C SER A 370 -2.51 -8.20 2.36
N LEU A 371 -3.57 -8.46 1.60
CA LEU A 371 -3.83 -7.84 0.30
C LEU A 371 -4.13 -6.35 0.39
N TYR A 372 -4.50 -5.87 1.57
CA TYR A 372 -4.79 -4.47 1.84
C TYR A 372 -3.57 -3.55 1.79
N MET A 373 -2.37 -4.11 1.65
CA MET A 373 -1.18 -3.39 1.18
C MET A 373 -1.46 -2.60 -0.10
N ALA A 374 -2.35 -3.08 -0.96
CA ALA A 374 -2.75 -2.40 -2.20
C ALA A 374 -3.11 -0.92 -1.99
N THR A 375 -3.69 -0.56 -0.84
CA THR A 375 -4.06 0.82 -0.51
C THR A 375 -2.85 1.78 -0.46
N LEU A 376 -1.64 1.28 -0.22
CA LEU A 376 -0.41 2.08 -0.15
C LEU A 376 -0.02 2.70 -1.50
N GLY A 377 -0.53 2.21 -2.63
CA GLY A 377 -0.34 2.85 -3.93
C GLY A 377 -1.12 4.15 -4.10
N PHE A 378 -2.06 4.45 -3.20
CA PHE A 378 -2.97 5.59 -3.29
C PHE A 378 -2.53 6.80 -2.46
N LEU A 379 -1.33 6.79 -1.86
CA LEU A 379 -0.82 7.92 -1.06
C LEU A 379 -0.92 9.30 -1.75
N PRO A 380 -0.73 9.44 -3.09
CA PRO A 380 -0.90 10.73 -3.76
C PRO A 380 -2.30 11.36 -3.61
N LEU A 381 -3.34 10.60 -3.25
CA LEU A 381 -4.65 11.18 -2.92
C LEU A 381 -4.60 12.14 -1.72
N GLY A 382 -3.56 12.05 -0.88
CA GLY A 382 -3.27 13.05 0.16
C GLY A 382 -2.87 14.42 -0.37
N LEU A 383 -2.59 14.58 -1.66
CA LEU A 383 -2.43 15.88 -2.29
C LEU A 383 -3.81 16.54 -2.50
N PRO A 384 -3.96 17.85 -2.25
CA PRO A 384 -5.20 18.58 -2.57
C PRO A 384 -5.58 18.43 -4.05
N ALA A 385 -6.88 18.46 -4.38
CA ALA A 385 -7.35 18.35 -5.76
C ALA A 385 -6.82 19.47 -6.70
N THR A 386 -6.36 20.58 -6.12
CA THR A 386 -5.74 21.72 -6.82
C THR A 386 -4.23 21.55 -7.05
N ASP A 387 -3.61 20.49 -6.53
CA ASP A 387 -2.19 20.26 -6.67
C ASP A 387 -1.78 20.03 -8.14
N LYS A 388 -0.54 20.38 -8.50
CA LYS A 388 0.03 20.17 -9.85
C LYS A 388 -0.03 18.70 -10.28
N PHE A 389 0.09 17.76 -9.34
CA PHE A 389 -0.10 16.35 -9.61
C PHE A 389 -1.45 16.06 -10.28
N TRP A 390 -2.53 16.77 -9.91
CA TRP A 390 -3.87 16.59 -10.47
C TRP A 390 -4.24 17.60 -11.56
N THR A 391 -3.64 18.78 -11.55
CA THR A 391 -4.05 19.90 -12.45
C THR A 391 -3.16 20.07 -13.67
N ASN A 392 -1.90 19.62 -13.64
CA ASN A 392 -1.04 19.69 -14.82
C ASN A 392 -1.61 18.81 -15.96
N PRO A 393 -1.44 19.23 -17.23
CA PRO A 393 -1.81 18.43 -18.39
C PRO A 393 -1.19 17.03 -18.32
N PRO A 394 -1.87 16.00 -18.87
CA PRO A 394 -1.30 14.67 -18.92
C PRO A 394 0.09 14.62 -19.59
N ALA A 395 1.01 13.87 -18.99
CA ALA A 395 2.38 13.73 -19.50
C ALA A 395 2.76 12.25 -19.62
N PRO A 396 3.50 11.85 -20.68
CA PRO A 396 3.96 10.48 -20.83
C PRO A 396 5.10 10.16 -19.84
N TRP A 397 5.04 8.97 -19.22
CA TRP A 397 6.10 8.45 -18.34
C TRP A 397 7.30 7.94 -19.10
N THR A 398 8.42 7.74 -18.39
CA THR A 398 9.74 7.53 -19.00
C THR A 398 9.72 6.38 -20.01
N ALA A 399 9.16 5.23 -19.66
CA ALA A 399 9.07 4.11 -20.59
C ALA A 399 8.19 4.44 -21.81
N LYS A 400 7.07 5.14 -21.62
CA LYS A 400 6.19 5.55 -22.72
C LYS A 400 6.89 6.50 -23.69
N LYS A 401 7.68 7.46 -23.18
CA LYS A 401 8.54 8.34 -23.99
C LYS A 401 9.57 7.53 -24.78
N ALA A 402 10.28 6.62 -24.09
CA ALA A 402 11.33 5.81 -24.70
C ALA A 402 10.82 4.96 -25.87
N TRP A 403 9.68 4.28 -25.70
CA TRP A 403 9.09 3.43 -26.74
C TRP A 403 8.37 4.21 -27.85
N ALA A 404 8.09 5.50 -27.63
CA ALA A 404 7.60 6.42 -28.67
C ALA A 404 8.74 7.11 -29.44
N GLY A 405 10.02 6.88 -29.08
CA GLY A 405 11.16 7.59 -29.67
C GLY A 405 11.30 9.04 -29.22
N GLU A 406 10.66 9.42 -28.11
CA GLU A 406 10.75 10.77 -27.54
C GLU A 406 11.98 10.90 -26.62
N PRO A 407 12.53 12.12 -26.44
CA PRO A 407 13.63 12.35 -25.52
C PRO A 407 13.26 12.07 -24.05
N PHE A 408 14.17 11.46 -23.31
CA PHE A 408 14.10 11.29 -21.86
C PHE A 408 15.52 11.32 -21.24
N PRO A 409 15.66 11.65 -19.94
CA PRO A 409 16.97 11.73 -19.29
C PRO A 409 17.70 10.39 -19.26
N LYS A 410 19.03 10.42 -19.46
CA LYS A 410 19.91 9.27 -19.17
C LYS A 410 19.89 8.97 -17.67
N ASP A 411 20.07 7.71 -17.33
CA ASP A 411 20.17 7.23 -15.95
C ASP A 411 21.61 6.77 -15.65
N TYR A 412 22.12 7.15 -14.48
CA TYR A 412 23.47 6.85 -14.02
C TYR A 412 23.45 6.51 -12.53
N HIS A 413 24.36 5.63 -12.10
CA HIS A 413 24.52 5.28 -10.69
C HIS A 413 24.81 6.52 -9.81
N VAL A 414 24.33 6.48 -8.57
CA VAL A 414 24.64 7.49 -7.55
C VAL A 414 25.44 6.91 -6.38
N GLU A 415 26.31 7.71 -5.75
CA GLU A 415 27.24 7.26 -4.70
C GLU A 415 26.85 7.67 -3.26
N TYR A 416 25.67 8.30 -3.06
CA TYR A 416 25.25 8.81 -1.75
C TYR A 416 24.47 7.80 -0.89
#